data_AF-A0A1G1Y9A4-F1
#
_entry.id   AF-A0A1G1Y9A4-F1
#
_cell.length_a   1.000
_cell.length_b   1.000
_cell.length_c   1.000
_cell.angle_alpha   90.00
_cell.angle_beta   90.00
_cell.angle_gamma   90.00
#
_symmetry.space_group_name_H-M   'P 1'
#
loop_
_entity.id
_entity.type
_entity.pdbx_description
1 polymer ?
#
loop_
_entity_poly.entity_id
_entity_poly.type
_entity_poly.pdbx_seq_one_letter_code
_entity_poly.pdbx_strand_id
1 'polypeptide(L)' 'MAEVKRKKSETFESLLRRFHKKLQQSGRLIQSRKIRFYEPPKSRTKIKREALRRKEITVKREYLKKIGKLKEEKSSPSYR' A
#
# COMPACT_ATOMS: atom_id res chain seq x y z
N MET A 1 6.38 10.26 13.21
CA MET A 1 5.31 10.16 14.23
C MET A 1 4.01 10.59 13.56
N ALA A 2 2.93 9.80 13.65
CA ALA A 2 1.64 10.22 13.08
C ALA A 2 0.86 11.01 14.13
N GLU A 3 1.37 12.18 14.52
CA GLU A 3 0.68 13.03 15.49
C GLU A 3 -0.46 13.78 14.79
N VAL A 4 -1.66 13.72 15.37
CA VAL A 4 -2.83 14.47 14.91
C VAL A 4 -3.47 15.14 16.13
N LYS A 5 -3.52 16.47 16.11
CA LYS A 5 -4.21 17.26 17.14
C LYS A 5 -5.66 17.52 16.73
N ARG A 6 -6.55 17.62 17.73
CA ARG A 6 -7.97 17.94 17.53
C ARG A 6 -8.12 19.40 17.13
N LYS A 7 -8.95 19.67 16.12
CA LYS A 7 -9.33 21.05 15.73
C LYS A 7 -10.55 21.51 16.56
N LYS A 8 -10.67 22.82 16.79
CA LYS A 8 -11.71 23.42 17.66
C LYS A 8 -13.16 23.07 17.25
N SER A 9 -13.43 22.91 15.95
CA SER A 9 -14.77 22.65 15.40
C SER A 9 -14.93 21.23 14.84
N GLU A 10 -14.14 20.26 15.33
CA GLU A 10 -14.10 18.90 14.79
C GLU A 10 -14.81 17.88 15.69
N THR A 11 -15.62 17.00 15.07
CA THR A 11 -16.19 15.81 15.71
C THR A 11 -15.10 14.75 15.93
N PHE A 12 -15.24 13.97 17.00
CA PHE A 12 -14.25 12.94 17.33
C PHE A 12 -14.05 11.91 16.21
N GLU A 13 -15.11 11.56 15.49
CA GLU A 13 -15.04 10.63 14.36
C GLU A 13 -14.17 11.17 13.20
N SER A 14 -14.31 12.46 12.87
CA SER A 14 -13.51 13.10 11.82
C SER A 14 -12.02 13.10 12.17
N LEU A 15 -11.70 13.33 13.45
CA LEU A 15 -10.33 13.22 13.97
C LEU A 15 -9.77 11.81 13.81
N LEU A 16 -10.54 10.78 14.19
CA LEU A 16 -10.15 9.37 14.05
C LEU A 16 -9.93 8.96 12.59
N ARG A 17 -10.78 9.43 11.66
CA ARG A 17 -10.61 9.19 10.22
C ARG A 17 -9.30 9.80 9.72
N ARG A 18 -8.99 11.03 10.11
CA ARG A 18 -7.73 11.69 9.74
C ARG A 18 -6.51 10.98 10.35
N PHE A 19 -6.62 10.53 11.59
CA PHE A 19 -5.59 9.73 12.24
C PHE A 19 -5.34 8.42 11.51
N HIS A 20 -6.40 7.65 11.21
CA HIS A 20 -6.27 6.40 10.44
C HIS A 20 -5.65 6.63 9.07
N LYS A 21 -6.10 7.66 8.34
CA LYS A 21 -5.52 8.02 7.04
C LYS A 21 -4.03 8.35 7.18
N LYS A 22 -3.65 9.18 8.15
CA LYS A 22 -2.23 9.53 8.39
C LYS A 22 -1.41 8.31 8.81
N LEU A 23 -1.97 7.39 9.57
CA LEU A 23 -1.32 6.13 9.96
C LEU A 23 -1.08 5.23 8.74
N GLN A 24 -2.08 5.06 7.87
CA GLN A 24 -1.96 4.30 6.63
C GLN A 24 -0.90 4.91 5.70
N GLN A 25 -0.97 6.23 5.47
CA GLN A 25 -0.02 6.98 4.66
C GLN A 25 1.40 6.89 5.19
N SER A 26 1.56 6.95 6.52
CA SER A 26 2.89 6.90 7.13
C SER A 26 3.64 5.59 6.89
N GLY A 27 2.96 4.51 6.48
CA GLY A 27 3.56 3.20 6.23
C GLY A 27 4.21 2.54 7.46
N ARG A 28 4.16 3.17 8.64
CA ARG A 28 4.87 2.74 9.85
C ARG A 28 4.48 1.34 10.30
N LEU A 29 3.19 1.00 10.18
CA LEU A 29 2.70 -0.34 10.50
C LEU A 29 3.25 -1.39 9.52
N ILE A 30 3.35 -1.05 8.24
CA ILE A 30 3.92 -1.93 7.20
C ILE A 30 5.40 -2.14 7.47
N GLN A 31 6.14 -1.06 7.74
CA GLN A 31 7.57 -1.14 8.05
C GLN A 31 7.82 -1.93 9.32
N SER A 32 7.06 -1.70 10.39
CA SER A 32 7.17 -2.45 11.65
C SER A 32 6.93 -3.95 11.45
N ARG A 33 5.94 -4.32 10.62
CA ARG A 33 5.71 -5.73 10.25
C ARG A 33 6.85 -6.31 9.43
N LYS A 34 7.44 -5.53 8.52
CA LYS A 34 8.55 -5.94 7.65
C LYS A 34 9.84 -6.21 8.43
N ILE A 35 10.17 -5.35 9.40
CA ILE A 35 11.43 -5.47 10.16
C ILE A 35 11.32 -6.31 11.43
N ARG A 36 10.14 -6.90 11.71
CA ARG A 36 9.89 -7.67 12.94
C ARG A 36 10.86 -8.84 13.11
N PHE A 37 11.26 -9.46 12.01
CA PHE A 37 12.16 -10.61 11.99
C PHE A 37 13.33 -10.36 11.04
N TYR A 38 14.45 -11.03 11.30
CA TYR A 38 15.58 -11.01 10.39
C TYR A 38 15.22 -11.72 9.08
N GLU A 39 15.47 -11.06 7.94
CA GLU A 39 15.36 -11.64 6.61
C GLU A 39 16.74 -11.62 5.95
N PRO A 40 17.30 -12.78 5.55
CA PRO A 40 18.57 -12.82 4.83
C PRO A 40 18.43 -12.19 3.43
N PRO A 41 19.52 -11.66 2.86
CA PRO A 41 19.48 -11.09 1.52
C PRO A 41 18.99 -12.12 0.49
N LYS A 42 18.18 -11.67 -0.48
CA LYS A 42 17.63 -12.53 -1.52
C LYS A 42 18.74 -13.04 -2.45
N SER A 43 18.72 -14.34 -2.75
CA SER A 43 19.60 -14.92 -3.77
C SER A 43 19.23 -14.44 -5.18
N ARG A 44 20.19 -14.50 -6.13
CA ARG A 44 19.98 -14.10 -7.53
C ARG A 44 18.76 -14.78 -8.17
N THR A 45 18.56 -16.06 -7.89
CA THR A 45 17.41 -16.84 -8.38
C THR A 45 16.09 -16.34 -7.82
N LYS A 46 16.03 -16.01 -6.51
CA LYS A 46 14.83 -15.44 -5.88
C LYS A 46 14.47 -14.08 -6.49
N ILE A 47 15.47 -13.22 -6.72
CA ILE A 47 15.29 -11.91 -7.35
C ILE A 47 14.72 -12.07 -8.78
N LYS A 48 15.31 -12.96 -9.60
CA LYS A 48 14.83 -13.22 -10.97
C LYS A 48 13.39 -13.74 -10.98
N ARG A 49 13.06 -14.69 -10.11
CA ARG A 49 11.70 -15.25 -10.00
C ARG A 49 10.68 -14.19 -9.59
N GLU A 50 11.03 -13.33 -8.65
CA GLU A 50 10.15 -12.23 -8.23
C GLU A 50 9.91 -11.22 -9.35
N ALA A 51 10.94 -10.88 -10.13
CA ALA A 51 10.81 -10.00 -11.29
C ALA A 51 9.90 -10.60 -12.38
N LEU A 52 10.06 -11.89 -12.69
CA LEU A 52 9.18 -12.61 -13.63
C LEU A 52 7.73 -12.60 -13.16
N ARG A 53 7.49 -12.93 -11.89
CA ARG A 53 6.14 -12.90 -11.29
C ARG A 53 5.50 -11.52 -11.38
N ARG A 54 6.27 -10.44 -11.13
CA ARG A 54 5.75 -9.07 -11.29
C ARG A 54 5.32 -8.80 -12.73
N LYS A 55 6.13 -9.23 -13.72
CA LYS A 55 5.81 -9.08 -15.14
C LYS A 55 4.51 -9.84 -15.50
N GLU A 56 4.38 -11.09 -15.07
CA GLU A 56 3.18 -11.91 -15.28
C GLU A 56 1.93 -11.26 -14.70
N ILE A 57 2.01 -10.74 -13.47
CA ILE A 57 0.88 -10.06 -12.82
C ILE A 57 0.48 -8.80 -13.59
N THR A 58 1.46 -8.01 -14.05
CA THR A 58 1.19 -6.81 -14.85
C THR A 58 0.47 -7.16 -16.16
N VAL A 59 0.99 -8.13 -16.93
CA VAL A 59 0.38 -8.57 -18.19
C VAL A 59 -1.03 -9.10 -17.95
N LYS A 60 -1.22 -9.93 -16.92
CA LYS A 60 -2.54 -10.46 -16.55
C LYS A 60 -3.50 -9.32 -16.21
N ARG A 61 -3.04 -8.31 -15.45
CA ARG A 61 -3.87 -7.15 -15.08
C ARG A 61 -4.26 -6.32 -16.29
N GLU A 62 -3.34 -6.09 -17.23
CA GLU A 62 -3.60 -5.38 -18.49
C GLU A 62 -4.61 -6.12 -19.36
N TYR A 63 -4.45 -7.45 -19.50
CA TYR A 63 -5.42 -8.29 -20.20
C TYR A 63 -6.81 -8.21 -19.56
N LEU A 64 -6.91 -8.34 -18.23
CA LEU A 64 -8.17 -8.25 -17.49
C LEU A 64 -8.84 -6.88 -17.62
N LYS A 65 -8.06 -5.80 -17.70
CA LYS A 65 -8.57 -4.45 -18.01
C LYS A 65 -9.16 -4.41 -19.43
N LYS A 66 -8.42 -4.92 -20.43
CA LYS A 66 -8.85 -4.91 -21.84
C LYS A 66 -10.18 -5.63 -22.07
N ILE A 67 -10.40 -6.74 -21.37
CA ILE A 67 -11.64 -7.52 -21.47
C ILE A 67 -12.78 -7.01 -20.55
N GLY A 68 -12.59 -5.88 -19.88
CA GLY A 68 -13.61 -5.25 -19.02
C GLY A 68 -13.92 -5.99 -17.71
N LYS A 69 -13.21 -7.07 -17.39
CA LYS A 69 -13.40 -7.85 -16.13
C LYS A 69 -12.75 -7.18 -14.92
N LEU A 70 -11.93 -6.15 -15.12
CA LEU A 70 -11.39 -5.30 -14.07
C LEU A 70 -12.03 -3.92 -14.17
N LYS A 71 -12.81 -3.53 -13.16
CA LYS A 71 -13.37 -2.18 -13.06
C LYS A 71 -12.21 -1.18 -13.07
N GLU A 72 -12.24 -0.21 -13.98
CA GLU A 72 -11.33 0.93 -13.96
C GLU A 72 -11.68 1.81 -12.77
N GLU A 73 -11.24 1.40 -11.57
CA GLU A 73 -11.29 2.31 -10.44
C GLU A 73 -10.36 3.49 -10.77
N LYS A 74 -10.95 4.69 -10.88
CA LYS A 74 -10.22 5.95 -10.82
C LYS A 74 -9.23 5.80 -9.68
N SER A 75 -7.94 5.84 -10.01
CA SER A 75 -6.82 5.85 -9.09
C SER A 75 -7.17 6.71 -7.87
N SER A 76 -7.68 6.11 -6.80
CA SER A 76 -7.73 6.77 -5.51
C SER A 76 -6.29 7.13 -5.20
N PRO A 77 -5.97 8.40 -4.89
CA PRO A 77 -4.60 8.87 -4.83
C PRO A 77 -3.80 7.89 -3.99
N SER A 78 -2.83 7.22 -4.62
CA SER A 78 -1.83 6.46 -3.88
C SER A 78 -1.08 7.50 -3.08
N TYR A 79 -1.51 7.73 -1.84
CA TYR A 79 -0.75 8.54 -0.91
C TYR A 79 0.51 7.74 -0.59
N ARG A 80 1.51 7.97 -1.43
CA ARG A 80 2.90 7.60 -1.22
C ARG A 80 3.47 8.43 -0.07
#